data_AF-A0A4R5Y2W1-F1
#
_entry.id   AF-A0A4R5Y2W1-F1
#
_cell.length_a   1.000
_cell.length_b   1.000
_cell.length_c   1.000
_cell.angle_alpha   90.00
_cell.angle_beta   90.00
_cell.angle_gamma   90.00
#
_symmetry.space_group_name_H-M   'P 1'
#
loop_
_entity.id
_entity.type
_entity.pdbx_description
1 polymer ?
#
loop_
_entity_poly.entity_id
_entity_poly.type
_entity_poly.pdbx_seq_one_letter_code
_entity_poly.pdbx_strand_id
1 'polypeptide(L)'
;MAIYIDPPLWPAHGTHFSHLVSDTSLAELHAFAAAAGIPERAFDGDHYDVPERRFDELVAAGALPVEARMLVRKLISSGLRIPARQRNKSLKMPLQLRWDAIMPGHDALFLDLLDRWSEPHRHYHGCTHLLSVLESLDLLTEPADPPHTLLLAAWFHDAVYQGIPRQDEEESARLAEDRLSDAGLPDADVAEVARLVRLTGDHRPEAGDSDGALLCDADLSVLGGDPDEYARYIAAVRKDYAHVGDADFAAGRAAVVRRLLELDPLFHTGRAKELWLDAAQRNLKGELE
;
A
#
# COMPACT_ATOMS: atom_id res chain seq x y z
N MET A 1 -23.88 10.03 -12.21
CA MET A 1 -24.00 9.83 -10.77
C MET A 1 -25.10 8.83 -10.55
N ALA A 2 -24.72 7.57 -10.38
CA ALA A 2 -25.65 6.50 -10.07
C ALA A 2 -24.95 5.47 -9.19
N ILE A 3 -25.70 4.97 -8.21
CA ILE A 3 -25.29 3.83 -7.40
C ILE A 3 -25.84 2.58 -8.07
N TYR A 4 -25.01 1.56 -8.26
CA TYR A 4 -25.41 0.30 -8.88
C TYR A 4 -25.32 -0.82 -7.87
N ILE A 5 -26.25 -1.78 -7.96
CA ILE A 5 -26.29 -2.98 -7.14
C ILE A 5 -26.45 -4.22 -8.02
N ASP A 6 -25.69 -5.28 -7.76
CA ASP A 6 -25.88 -6.58 -8.44
C ASP A 6 -26.86 -7.48 -7.66
N PRO A 7 -27.49 -8.47 -8.31
CA PRO A 7 -28.30 -9.44 -7.60
C PRO A 7 -27.48 -10.16 -6.51
N PRO A 8 -28.11 -10.60 -5.41
CA PRO A 8 -27.42 -11.26 -4.31
C PRO A 8 -26.97 -12.67 -4.73
N LEU A 9 -25.78 -12.76 -5.32
CA LEU A 9 -25.24 -14.00 -5.89
C LEU A 9 -24.11 -14.62 -5.06
N TRP A 10 -23.54 -13.88 -4.10
CA TRP A 10 -22.29 -14.26 -3.44
C TRP A 10 -22.55 -14.89 -2.07
N PRO A 11 -22.38 -16.22 -1.91
CA PRO A 11 -22.70 -16.89 -0.65
C PRO A 11 -21.61 -16.65 0.41
N ALA A 12 -22.01 -16.08 1.56
CA ALA A 12 -21.15 -15.92 2.74
C ALA A 12 -21.99 -15.82 4.02
N HIS A 13 -21.44 -16.22 5.17
CA HIS A 13 -22.08 -16.05 6.49
C HIS A 13 -23.55 -16.52 6.58
N GLY A 14 -23.93 -17.56 5.82
CA GLY A 14 -25.30 -18.11 5.81
C GLY A 14 -26.32 -17.29 5.02
N THR A 15 -25.90 -16.35 4.17
CA THR A 15 -26.75 -15.57 3.27
C THR A 15 -26.05 -15.35 1.92
N HIS A 16 -26.75 -14.77 0.94
CA HIS A 16 -26.10 -14.20 -0.23
C HIS A 16 -25.87 -12.70 -0.05
N PHE A 17 -24.86 -12.19 -0.75
CA PHE A 17 -24.48 -10.78 -0.76
C PHE A 17 -24.54 -10.22 -2.17
N SER A 18 -24.90 -8.94 -2.23
CA SER A 18 -24.78 -8.05 -3.37
C SER A 18 -23.62 -7.08 -3.14
N HIS A 19 -23.07 -6.57 -4.23
CA HIS A 19 -22.10 -5.49 -4.25
C HIS A 19 -22.78 -4.19 -4.66
N LEU A 20 -22.48 -3.13 -3.92
CA LEU A 20 -22.96 -1.78 -4.18
C LEU A 20 -21.79 -0.88 -4.58
N VAL A 21 -21.86 -0.26 -5.76
CA VAL A 21 -20.76 0.55 -6.32
C VAL A 21 -21.23 1.91 -6.83
N SER A 22 -20.28 2.83 -6.95
CA SER A 22 -20.41 4.03 -7.75
C SER A 22 -19.59 3.89 -9.05
N ASP A 23 -20.04 4.54 -10.14
CA ASP A 23 -19.26 4.71 -11.37
C ASP A 23 -18.56 6.08 -11.47
N THR A 24 -18.63 6.92 -10.43
CA THR A 24 -18.07 8.29 -10.45
C THR A 24 -17.29 8.72 -9.22
N SER A 25 -17.64 8.30 -8.00
CA SER A 25 -16.93 8.69 -6.78
C SER A 25 -17.20 7.77 -5.57
N LEU A 26 -16.18 7.53 -4.75
CA LEU A 26 -16.37 6.87 -3.45
C LEU A 26 -17.17 7.74 -2.47
N ALA A 27 -17.09 9.07 -2.58
CA ALA A 27 -17.79 9.99 -1.68
C ALA A 27 -19.32 9.86 -1.79
N GLU A 28 -19.86 9.73 -3.01
CA GLU A 28 -21.30 9.50 -3.20
C GLU A 28 -21.72 8.09 -2.76
N LEU A 29 -20.84 7.09 -2.94
CA LEU A 29 -21.09 5.73 -2.48
C LEU A 29 -21.18 5.69 -0.95
N HIS A 30 -20.27 6.36 -0.25
CA HIS A 30 -20.31 6.51 1.20
C HIS A 30 -21.55 7.29 1.66
N ALA A 31 -21.90 8.39 0.98
CA ALA A 31 -23.09 9.18 1.32
C ALA A 31 -24.38 8.36 1.17
N PHE A 32 -24.51 7.59 0.09
CA PHE A 32 -25.65 6.70 -0.13
C PHE A 32 -25.69 5.58 0.92
N ALA A 33 -24.56 4.93 1.19
CA ALA A 33 -24.46 3.87 2.19
C ALA A 33 -24.82 4.37 3.59
N ALA A 34 -24.34 5.56 3.99
CA ALA A 34 -24.67 6.18 5.27
C ALA A 34 -26.16 6.54 5.36
N ALA A 35 -26.75 7.12 4.32
CA ALA A 35 -28.18 7.43 4.27
C ALA A 35 -29.06 6.17 4.36
N ALA A 36 -28.60 5.06 3.78
CA ALA A 36 -29.24 3.75 3.89
C ALA A 36 -28.87 3.01 5.20
N GLY A 37 -28.05 3.55 6.10
CA GLY A 37 -27.65 2.85 7.33
C GLY A 37 -26.83 1.57 7.09
N ILE A 38 -26.08 1.49 5.99
CA ILE A 38 -25.08 0.44 5.78
C ILE A 38 -23.85 0.80 6.61
N PRO A 39 -23.34 -0.11 7.47
CA PRO A 39 -22.19 0.19 8.31
C PRO A 39 -20.91 0.29 7.47
N GLU A 40 -20.01 1.22 7.83
CA GLU A 40 -18.75 1.45 7.10
C GLU A 40 -17.87 0.20 7.00
N ARG A 41 -17.93 -0.70 8.00
CA ARG A 41 -17.21 -2.00 7.98
C ARG A 41 -17.60 -2.94 6.82
N ALA A 42 -18.70 -2.66 6.13
CA ALA A 42 -19.13 -3.40 4.95
C ALA A 42 -18.48 -2.87 3.66
N PHE A 43 -17.69 -1.79 3.73
CA PHE A 43 -16.93 -1.27 2.60
C PHE A 43 -15.62 -2.05 2.40
N ASP A 44 -15.44 -2.64 1.22
CA ASP A 44 -14.23 -3.36 0.81
C ASP A 44 -13.42 -2.56 -0.23
N GLY A 45 -13.14 -1.30 0.11
CA GLY A 45 -12.22 -0.41 -0.60
C GLY A 45 -12.78 0.28 -1.85
N ASP A 46 -13.58 -0.43 -2.67
CA ASP A 46 -14.17 0.11 -3.90
C ASP A 46 -15.66 -0.20 -4.07
N HIS A 47 -16.24 -0.93 -3.12
CA HIS A 47 -17.65 -1.32 -3.11
C HIS A 47 -18.10 -1.64 -1.68
N TYR A 48 -19.41 -1.71 -1.46
CA TYR A 48 -19.99 -2.27 -0.23
C TYR A 48 -20.55 -3.67 -0.45
N ASP A 49 -20.29 -4.58 0.48
CA ASP A 49 -20.94 -5.89 0.59
C ASP A 49 -22.24 -5.75 1.39
N VAL A 50 -23.38 -5.94 0.73
CA VAL A 50 -24.70 -5.82 1.36
C VAL A 50 -25.45 -7.16 1.32
N PRO A 51 -26.01 -7.63 2.45
CA PRO A 51 -26.70 -8.91 2.47
C PRO A 51 -28.02 -8.84 1.71
N GLU A 52 -28.45 -9.97 1.13
CA GLU A 52 -29.68 -10.14 0.32
C GLU A 52 -30.90 -9.41 0.88
N ARG A 53 -31.12 -9.48 2.20
CA ARG A 53 -32.24 -8.80 2.89
C ARG A 53 -32.30 -7.28 2.70
N ARG A 54 -31.22 -6.64 2.26
CA ARG A 54 -31.13 -5.18 2.01
C ARG A 54 -31.37 -4.83 0.54
N PHE A 55 -31.40 -5.81 -0.37
CA PHE A 55 -31.43 -5.54 -1.82
C PHE A 55 -32.62 -4.67 -2.23
N ASP A 56 -33.84 -5.09 -1.90
CA ASP A 56 -35.06 -4.37 -2.28
C ASP A 56 -35.13 -2.97 -1.66
N GLU A 57 -34.65 -2.81 -0.43
CA GLU A 57 -34.58 -1.53 0.27
C GLU A 57 -33.62 -0.56 -0.45
N LEU A 58 -32.46 -1.03 -0.88
CA LEU A 58 -31.46 -0.22 -1.56
C LEU A 58 -31.92 0.16 -2.98
N VAL A 59 -32.60 -0.75 -3.67
CA VAL A 59 -33.25 -0.43 -4.95
C VAL A 59 -34.33 0.63 -4.77
N ALA A 60 -35.17 0.49 -3.74
CA ALA A 60 -36.19 1.50 -3.41
C ALA A 60 -35.58 2.86 -3.01
N ALA A 61 -34.38 2.86 -2.42
CA ALA A 61 -33.62 4.07 -2.08
C ALA A 61 -32.91 4.71 -3.29
N GLY A 62 -32.96 4.09 -4.47
CA GLY A 62 -32.43 4.65 -5.72
C GLY A 62 -31.19 3.95 -6.28
N ALA A 63 -30.74 2.83 -5.69
CA ALA A 63 -29.72 2.01 -6.33
C ALA A 63 -30.28 1.34 -7.60
N LEU A 64 -29.52 1.40 -8.69
CA LEU A 64 -29.90 0.83 -9.98
C LEU A 64 -29.48 -0.65 -10.04
N PRO A 65 -30.43 -1.59 -10.10
CA PRO A 65 -30.09 -3.00 -10.23
C PRO A 65 -29.51 -3.28 -11.62
N VAL A 66 -28.34 -3.93 -11.65
CA VAL A 66 -27.64 -4.31 -12.88
C VAL A 66 -27.06 -5.71 -12.75
N GLU A 67 -26.82 -6.40 -13.86
CA GLU A 67 -26.11 -7.68 -13.81
C GLU A 67 -24.70 -7.52 -13.23
N ALA A 68 -24.22 -8.51 -12.47
CA ALA A 68 -22.89 -8.48 -11.84
C ALA A 68 -21.76 -8.18 -12.85
N ARG A 69 -21.85 -8.74 -14.07
CA ARG A 69 -20.87 -8.47 -15.14
C ARG A 69 -20.87 -7.00 -15.57
N MET A 70 -22.03 -6.35 -15.55
CA MET A 70 -22.15 -4.92 -15.88
C MET A 70 -21.67 -4.03 -14.74
N LEU A 71 -21.97 -4.42 -13.50
CA LEU A 71 -21.46 -3.75 -12.31
C LEU A 71 -19.93 -3.69 -12.32
N VAL A 72 -19.27 -4.83 -12.55
CA VAL A 72 -17.81 -4.90 -12.62
C VAL A 72 -17.24 -4.05 -13.75
N ARG A 73 -17.85 -4.08 -14.95
CA ARG A 73 -17.38 -3.23 -16.07
C ARG A 73 -17.49 -1.75 -15.75
N LYS A 74 -18.59 -1.33 -15.11
CA LYS A 74 -18.79 0.06 -14.68
C LYS A 74 -17.73 0.49 -13.66
N LEU A 75 -17.48 -0.36 -12.66
CA LEU A 75 -16.47 -0.13 -11.63
C LEU A 75 -15.04 -0.07 -12.19
N ILE A 76 -14.73 -0.89 -13.20
CA ILE A 76 -13.43 -0.81 -13.90
C ILE A 76 -13.36 0.49 -14.73
N SER A 77 -14.40 0.82 -15.49
CA SER A 77 -14.41 2.02 -16.33
C SER A 77 -14.39 3.33 -15.55
N SER A 78 -14.80 3.31 -14.28
CA SER A 78 -14.76 4.48 -13.41
C SER A 78 -13.37 4.79 -12.85
N GLY A 79 -12.41 3.88 -12.99
CA GLY A 79 -11.10 3.98 -12.34
C GLY A 79 -11.12 3.69 -10.84
N LEU A 80 -12.30 3.48 -10.23
CA LEU A 80 -12.44 3.24 -8.79
C LEU A 80 -12.07 1.81 -8.37
N ARG A 81 -12.08 0.84 -9.30
CA ARG A 81 -11.75 -0.56 -9.01
C ARG A 81 -10.37 -0.67 -8.37
N ILE A 82 -10.29 -1.27 -7.18
CA ILE A 82 -9.04 -1.69 -6.53
C ILE A 82 -8.75 -3.15 -6.93
N PRO A 83 -7.81 -3.42 -7.86
CA PRO A 83 -7.47 -4.79 -8.26
C PRO A 83 -7.18 -5.68 -7.05
N ALA A 84 -7.46 -6.99 -7.16
CA ALA A 84 -7.19 -7.93 -6.06
C ALA A 84 -5.72 -7.89 -5.59
N ARG A 85 -4.78 -7.64 -6.50
CA ARG A 85 -3.35 -7.42 -6.17
C ARG A 85 -3.06 -6.18 -5.31
N GLN A 86 -4.05 -5.32 -5.07
CA GLN A 86 -3.96 -4.15 -4.19
C GLN A 86 -4.80 -4.32 -2.91
N ARG A 87 -5.46 -5.48 -2.71
CA ARG A 87 -6.22 -5.81 -1.50
C ARG A 87 -5.36 -6.67 -0.56
N ASN A 88 -5.03 -6.18 0.63
CA ASN A 88 -4.17 -6.86 1.63
C ASN A 88 -4.52 -8.35 1.86
N LYS A 89 -5.81 -8.70 1.96
CA LYS A 89 -6.25 -10.09 2.22
C LYS A 89 -5.88 -11.09 1.11
N SER A 90 -5.66 -10.63 -0.12
CA SER A 90 -5.26 -11.47 -1.26
C SER A 90 -3.75 -11.47 -1.52
N LEU A 91 -2.95 -10.71 -0.76
CA LEU A 91 -1.51 -10.57 -1.02
C LEU A 91 -0.64 -11.66 -0.42
N LYS A 92 -1.19 -12.46 0.51
CA LYS A 92 -0.44 -13.56 1.13
C LYS A 92 0.25 -14.45 0.10
N MET A 93 -0.47 -14.88 -0.94
CA MET A 93 0.08 -15.84 -1.90
C MET A 93 1.17 -15.21 -2.82
N PRO A 94 0.95 -14.04 -3.46
CA PRO A 94 2.02 -13.33 -4.17
C PRO A 94 3.26 -13.06 -3.32
N LEU A 95 3.06 -12.63 -2.07
CA LEU A 95 4.15 -12.35 -1.13
C LEU A 95 4.88 -13.63 -0.72
N GLN A 96 4.15 -14.73 -0.50
CA GLN A 96 4.76 -16.03 -0.19
C GLN A 96 5.65 -16.52 -1.33
N LEU A 97 5.21 -16.43 -2.59
CA LEU A 97 6.03 -16.82 -3.73
C LEU A 97 7.34 -16.02 -3.82
N ARG A 98 7.27 -14.71 -3.57
CA ARG A 98 8.45 -13.85 -3.56
C ARG A 98 9.39 -14.20 -2.41
N TRP A 99 8.84 -14.49 -1.23
CA TRP A 99 9.63 -14.91 -0.08
C TRP A 99 10.32 -16.26 -0.31
N ASP A 100 9.59 -17.27 -0.77
CA ASP A 100 10.12 -18.61 -0.99
C ASP A 100 11.27 -18.62 -2.03
N ALA A 101 11.27 -17.66 -2.95
CA ALA A 101 12.33 -17.49 -3.94
C ALA A 101 13.65 -17.01 -3.33
N ILE A 102 13.60 -16.20 -2.27
CA ILE A 102 14.79 -15.62 -1.63
C ILE A 102 15.21 -16.37 -0.36
N MET A 103 14.24 -16.89 0.41
CA MET A 103 14.44 -17.52 1.71
C MET A 103 13.71 -18.87 1.79
N PRO A 104 14.04 -19.86 0.93
CA PRO A 104 13.37 -21.15 0.90
C PRO A 104 13.47 -21.87 2.25
N GLY A 105 12.36 -22.45 2.70
CA GLY A 105 12.29 -23.22 3.96
C GLY A 105 12.19 -22.36 5.24
N HIS A 106 12.09 -21.03 5.12
CA HIS A 106 11.95 -20.11 6.25
C HIS A 106 10.49 -19.66 6.44
N ASP A 107 9.55 -20.60 6.41
CA ASP A 107 8.10 -20.33 6.50
C ASP A 107 7.71 -19.60 7.79
N ALA A 108 8.37 -19.91 8.91
CA ALA A 108 8.09 -19.27 10.19
C ALA A 108 8.46 -17.78 10.19
N LEU A 109 9.58 -17.42 9.55
CA LEU A 109 10.00 -16.03 9.41
C LEU A 109 9.08 -15.26 8.46
N PHE A 110 8.67 -15.90 7.35
CA PHE A 110 7.64 -15.34 6.47
C PHE A 110 6.36 -15.00 7.21
N LEU A 111 5.84 -15.91 8.04
CA LEU A 111 4.61 -15.69 8.79
C LEU A 111 4.76 -14.57 9.83
N ASP A 112 5.89 -14.46 10.54
CA ASP A 112 6.17 -13.35 11.47
C ASP A 112 6.15 -12.00 10.72
N LEU A 113 6.85 -11.91 9.58
CA LEU A 113 6.84 -10.70 8.76
C LEU A 113 5.45 -10.39 8.21
N LEU A 114 4.75 -11.39 7.67
CA LEU A 114 3.40 -11.20 7.14
C LEU A 114 2.42 -10.68 8.20
N ASP A 115 2.49 -11.20 9.43
CA ASP A 115 1.65 -10.76 10.54
C ASP A 115 1.93 -9.29 10.89
N ARG A 116 3.21 -8.88 10.92
CA ARG A 116 3.62 -7.48 11.13
C ARG A 116 3.11 -6.55 10.04
N TRP A 117 3.32 -6.91 8.78
CA TRP A 117 2.82 -6.15 7.62
C TRP A 117 1.27 -6.14 7.52
N SER A 118 0.59 -7.02 8.26
CA SER A 118 -0.87 -7.14 8.29
C SER A 118 -1.50 -6.53 9.55
N GLU A 119 -0.74 -5.81 10.39
CA GLU A 119 -1.29 -5.20 11.60
C GLU A 119 -2.45 -4.24 11.27
N PRO A 120 -3.58 -4.25 12.03
CA PRO A 120 -4.80 -3.57 11.61
C PRO A 120 -4.72 -2.04 11.47
N HIS A 121 -3.73 -1.40 12.11
CA HIS A 121 -3.50 0.05 12.00
C HIS A 121 -2.76 0.47 10.73
N ARG A 122 -2.27 -0.50 9.94
CA ARG A 122 -1.53 -0.26 8.70
C ARG A 122 -2.46 -0.29 7.50
N HIS A 123 -2.80 0.88 6.99
CA HIS A 123 -3.56 1.08 5.77
C HIS A 123 -2.67 1.38 4.57
N TYR A 124 -1.67 2.26 4.70
CA TYR A 124 -0.64 2.42 3.67
C TYR A 124 0.55 1.50 3.93
N HIS A 125 1.17 1.58 5.11
CA HIS A 125 2.41 0.86 5.47
C HIS A 125 2.17 -0.63 5.80
N GLY A 126 1.40 -1.31 4.96
CA GLY A 126 1.04 -2.73 5.06
C GLY A 126 1.47 -3.54 3.84
N CYS A 127 0.93 -4.75 3.68
CA CYS A 127 1.31 -5.67 2.60
C CYS A 127 1.25 -5.07 1.17
N THR A 128 0.33 -4.14 0.89
CA THR A 128 0.28 -3.44 -0.40
C THR A 128 1.53 -2.59 -0.66
N HIS A 129 2.04 -1.88 0.35
CA HIS A 129 3.30 -1.10 0.24
C HIS A 129 4.47 -2.03 -0.01
N LEU A 130 4.64 -3.08 0.81
CA LEU A 130 5.70 -4.06 0.63
C LEU A 130 5.72 -4.64 -0.80
N LEU A 131 4.56 -5.07 -1.31
CA LEU A 131 4.48 -5.60 -2.67
C LEU A 131 4.86 -4.53 -3.72
N SER A 132 4.42 -3.28 -3.52
CA SER A 132 4.78 -2.16 -4.40
C SER A 132 6.29 -1.91 -4.43
N VAL A 133 6.96 -1.93 -3.29
CA VAL A 133 8.43 -1.78 -3.22
C VAL A 133 9.13 -2.93 -3.95
N LEU A 134 8.70 -4.18 -3.73
CA LEU A 134 9.26 -5.34 -4.42
C LEU A 134 9.04 -5.28 -5.95
N GLU A 135 7.85 -4.88 -6.40
CA GLU A 135 7.55 -4.69 -7.84
C GLU A 135 8.37 -3.54 -8.45
N SER A 136 8.58 -2.45 -7.70
CA SER A 136 9.44 -1.34 -8.11
C SER A 136 10.90 -1.75 -8.21
N LEU A 137 11.40 -2.59 -7.30
CA LEU A 137 12.76 -3.13 -7.40
C LEU A 137 12.94 -3.98 -8.66
N ASP A 138 12.01 -4.90 -8.96
CA ASP A 138 12.06 -5.68 -10.21
C ASP A 138 12.11 -4.76 -11.44
N LEU A 139 11.29 -3.70 -11.43
CA LEU A 139 11.26 -2.74 -12.52
C LEU A 139 12.58 -1.98 -12.63
N LEU A 140 13.19 -1.57 -11.52
CA LEU A 140 14.43 -0.78 -11.56
C LEU A 140 15.64 -1.59 -11.99
N THR A 141 15.68 -2.89 -11.70
CA THR A 141 16.86 -3.74 -11.97
C THR A 141 16.79 -4.50 -13.29
N GLU A 142 15.62 -4.57 -13.93
CA GLU A 142 15.45 -5.28 -15.21
C GLU A 142 16.51 -4.83 -16.26
N PRO A 143 17.17 -5.77 -16.97
CA PRO A 143 16.85 -7.21 -17.06
C PRO A 143 17.53 -8.10 -16.02
N ALA A 144 18.21 -7.52 -15.02
CA ALA A 144 18.79 -8.26 -13.91
C ALA A 144 17.81 -8.38 -12.74
N ASP A 145 18.05 -9.39 -11.89
CA ASP A 145 17.33 -9.53 -10.63
C ASP A 145 17.91 -8.58 -9.57
N PRO A 146 17.09 -8.07 -8.63
CA PRO A 146 17.60 -7.32 -7.50
C PRO A 146 18.54 -8.16 -6.62
N PRO A 147 19.59 -7.56 -6.02
CA PRO A 147 20.44 -8.24 -5.05
C PRO A 147 19.64 -8.86 -3.90
N HIS A 148 20.10 -10.00 -3.40
CA HIS A 148 19.40 -10.72 -2.32
C HIS A 148 19.27 -9.87 -1.04
N THR A 149 20.34 -9.18 -0.64
CA THR A 149 20.35 -8.27 0.51
C THR A 149 19.38 -7.10 0.32
N LEU A 150 19.23 -6.60 -0.90
CA LEU A 150 18.28 -5.54 -1.22
C LEU A 150 16.82 -6.01 -1.07
N LEU A 151 16.51 -7.22 -1.56
CA LEU A 151 15.17 -7.81 -1.37
C LEU A 151 14.86 -8.03 0.10
N LEU A 152 15.80 -8.57 0.88
CA LEU A 152 15.64 -8.73 2.32
C LEU A 152 15.42 -7.37 3.01
N ALA A 153 16.20 -6.34 2.65
CA ALA A 153 15.97 -4.99 3.18
C ALA A 153 14.55 -4.48 2.89
N ALA A 154 14.02 -4.71 1.68
CA ALA A 154 12.63 -4.36 1.37
C ALA A 154 11.61 -5.10 2.26
N TRP A 155 11.83 -6.37 2.61
CA TRP A 155 10.96 -7.09 3.54
C TRP A 155 10.99 -6.56 4.98
N PHE A 156 12.12 -6.00 5.40
CA PHE A 156 12.33 -5.54 6.77
C PHE A 156 12.10 -4.05 6.97
N HIS A 157 12.18 -3.19 5.96
CA HIS A 157 12.30 -1.73 6.15
C HIS A 157 11.21 -1.11 7.05
N ASP A 158 9.95 -1.49 6.86
CA ASP A 158 8.83 -1.09 7.73
C ASP A 158 8.22 -2.30 8.51
N ALA A 159 8.99 -3.36 8.73
CA ALA A 159 8.50 -4.52 9.49
C ALA A 159 8.11 -4.14 10.93
N VAL A 160 8.68 -3.07 11.47
CA VAL A 160 8.18 -2.35 12.65
C VAL A 160 7.62 -1.00 12.20
N TYR A 161 6.40 -0.67 12.63
CA TYR A 161 5.75 0.60 12.29
C TYR A 161 4.81 1.06 13.41
N GLN A 162 5.26 2.05 14.17
CA GLN A 162 4.47 2.77 15.17
C GLN A 162 4.18 4.22 14.75
N GLY A 163 4.66 4.63 13.57
CA GLY A 163 4.54 6.00 13.08
C GLY A 163 5.50 6.95 13.79
N ILE A 164 6.64 6.45 14.28
CA ILE A 164 7.65 7.23 15.00
C ILE A 164 8.92 7.34 14.14
N PRO A 165 9.15 8.51 13.50
CA PRO A 165 10.27 8.66 12.56
C PRO A 165 11.63 8.35 13.18
N ARG A 166 12.49 7.66 12.43
CA ARG A 166 13.82 7.13 12.80
C ARG A 166 13.81 5.99 13.82
N GLN A 167 12.78 5.90 14.66
CA GLN A 167 12.69 4.82 15.63
C GLN A 167 12.20 3.55 14.95
N ASP A 168 11.18 3.64 14.10
CA ASP A 168 10.64 2.51 13.37
C ASP A 168 11.72 1.85 12.49
N GLU A 169 12.51 2.64 11.76
CA GLU A 169 13.58 2.15 10.89
C GLU A 169 14.72 1.49 11.68
N GLU A 170 15.09 2.04 12.84
CA GLU A 170 16.10 1.43 13.72
C GLU A 170 15.59 0.12 14.36
N GLU A 171 14.31 0.07 14.76
CA GLU A 171 13.70 -1.13 15.31
C GLU A 171 13.52 -2.22 14.24
N SER A 172 13.14 -1.86 13.03
CA SER A 172 13.11 -2.71 11.84
C SER A 172 14.50 -3.26 11.50
N ALA A 173 15.55 -2.43 11.57
CA ALA A 173 16.93 -2.87 11.33
C ALA A 173 17.41 -3.87 12.38
N ARG A 174 17.12 -3.62 13.66
CA ARG A 174 17.45 -4.57 14.74
C ARG A 174 16.68 -5.87 14.63
N LEU A 175 15.42 -5.81 14.19
CA LEU A 175 14.63 -7.01 13.89
C LEU A 175 15.28 -7.81 12.76
N ALA A 176 15.77 -7.15 11.71
CA ALA A 176 16.51 -7.81 10.63
C ALA A 176 17.80 -8.47 11.14
N GLU A 177 18.58 -7.76 11.97
CA GLU A 177 19.80 -8.28 12.58
C GLU A 177 19.53 -9.57 13.36
N ASP A 178 18.51 -9.57 14.23
CA ASP A 178 18.13 -10.71 15.07
C ASP A 178 17.61 -11.88 14.22
N ARG A 179 16.61 -11.63 13.35
CA ARG A 179 15.93 -12.69 12.59
C ARG A 179 16.80 -13.32 11.51
N LEU A 180 17.62 -12.53 10.82
CA LEU A 180 18.48 -13.05 9.75
C LEU A 180 19.71 -13.77 10.31
N SER A 181 20.25 -13.33 11.45
CA SER A 181 21.30 -14.07 12.17
C SER A 181 20.78 -15.43 12.65
N ASP A 182 19.59 -15.47 13.25
CA ASP A 182 18.94 -16.72 13.67
C ASP A 182 18.62 -17.65 12.49
N ALA A 183 18.34 -17.09 11.31
CA ALA A 183 18.17 -17.83 10.06
C ALA A 183 19.51 -18.31 9.46
N GLY A 184 20.65 -17.95 10.05
CA GLY A 184 21.97 -18.43 9.65
C GLY A 184 22.58 -17.69 8.45
N LEU A 185 22.14 -16.47 8.16
CA LEU A 185 22.76 -15.65 7.11
C LEU A 185 24.16 -15.20 7.53
N PRO A 186 25.08 -14.98 6.57
CA PRO A 186 26.40 -14.42 6.87
C PRO A 186 26.31 -13.03 7.52
N ASP A 187 27.15 -12.77 8.52
CA ASP A 187 27.18 -11.48 9.24
C ASP A 187 27.29 -10.26 8.31
N ALA A 188 28.00 -10.39 7.18
CA ALA A 188 28.13 -9.33 6.19
C ALA A 188 26.80 -9.01 5.49
N ASP A 189 26.01 -10.03 5.15
CA ASP A 189 24.71 -9.86 4.51
C ASP A 189 23.71 -9.27 5.51
N VAL A 190 23.73 -9.75 6.75
CA VAL A 190 22.89 -9.22 7.85
C VAL A 190 23.21 -7.74 8.08
N ALA A 191 24.49 -7.38 8.15
CA ALA A 191 24.91 -5.99 8.34
C ALA A 191 24.47 -5.10 7.17
N GLU A 192 24.55 -5.59 5.93
CA GLU A 192 24.13 -4.82 4.77
C GLU A 192 22.61 -4.62 4.73
N VAL A 193 21.81 -5.65 5.04
CA VAL A 193 20.35 -5.53 5.17
C VAL A 193 20.00 -4.47 6.21
N ALA A 194 20.62 -4.54 7.39
CA ALA A 194 20.34 -3.61 8.47
C ALA A 194 20.79 -2.17 8.15
N ARG A 195 21.86 -1.99 7.36
CA ARG A 195 22.30 -0.68 6.87
C ARG A 195 21.27 -0.10 5.89
N LEU A 196 20.81 -0.90 4.93
CA LEU A 196 19.81 -0.50 3.95
C LEU A 196 18.47 -0.16 4.59
N VAL A 197 18.02 -0.94 5.59
CA VAL A 197 16.81 -0.63 6.35
C VAL A 197 16.94 0.71 7.08
N ARG A 198 18.08 1.02 7.73
CA ARG A 198 18.26 2.32 8.38
C ARG A 198 18.24 3.49 7.39
N LEU A 199 18.69 3.27 6.16
CA LEU A 199 18.77 4.28 5.11
C LEU A 199 17.38 4.81 4.70
N THR A 200 16.32 4.02 4.84
CA THR A 200 14.95 4.47 4.52
C THR A 200 14.43 5.54 5.49
N GLY A 201 15.13 5.82 6.60
CA GLY A 201 14.73 6.87 7.53
C GLY A 201 15.02 8.30 7.04
N ASP A 202 15.94 8.48 6.09
CA ASP A 202 16.25 9.79 5.50
C ASP A 202 16.31 9.84 3.98
N HIS A 203 16.33 8.67 3.32
CA HIS A 203 16.39 8.51 1.87
C HIS A 203 17.58 9.24 1.24
N ARG A 204 18.74 9.22 1.90
CA ARG A 204 19.96 9.92 1.44
C ARG A 204 21.15 8.94 1.26
N PRO A 205 21.11 8.06 0.24
CA PRO A 205 22.24 7.19 -0.10
C PRO A 205 23.50 8.01 -0.43
N GLU A 206 24.65 7.49 -0.04
CA GLU A 206 25.94 8.08 -0.39
C GLU A 206 26.22 7.96 -1.89
N ALA A 207 27.11 8.82 -2.41
CA ALA A 207 27.51 8.75 -3.81
C ALA A 207 28.20 7.40 -4.11
N GLY A 208 27.58 6.60 -4.99
CA GLY A 208 28.07 5.27 -5.35
C GLY A 208 27.35 4.12 -4.61
N ASP A 209 26.51 4.41 -3.63
CA ASP A 209 25.66 3.43 -2.96
C ASP A 209 24.50 3.02 -3.87
N SER A 210 24.75 2.01 -4.71
CA SER A 210 23.82 1.57 -5.75
C SER A 210 22.59 0.88 -5.17
N ASP A 211 22.78 0.03 -4.15
CA ASP A 211 21.70 -0.69 -3.51
C ASP A 211 20.86 0.24 -2.65
N GLY A 212 21.49 1.19 -1.94
CA GLY A 212 20.79 2.23 -1.21
C GLY A 212 19.96 3.14 -2.12
N ALA A 213 20.51 3.52 -3.28
CA ALA A 213 19.78 4.26 -4.31
C ALA A 213 18.54 3.50 -4.81
N LEU A 214 18.67 2.21 -5.09
CA LEU A 214 17.55 1.37 -5.54
C LEU A 214 16.46 1.24 -4.46
N LEU A 215 16.83 1.01 -3.20
CA LEU A 215 15.86 0.89 -2.12
C LEU A 215 15.08 2.19 -1.90
N CYS A 216 15.79 3.33 -1.84
CA CYS A 216 15.15 4.63 -1.66
C CYS A 216 14.22 4.97 -2.84
N ASP A 217 14.66 4.70 -4.06
CA ASP A 217 13.85 4.93 -5.25
C ASP A 217 12.58 4.05 -5.26
N ALA A 218 12.70 2.78 -4.87
CA ALA A 218 11.56 1.87 -4.83
C ALA A 218 10.58 2.22 -3.71
N ASP A 219 11.06 2.58 -2.52
CA ASP A 219 10.23 2.99 -1.39
C ASP A 219 9.46 4.29 -1.67
N LEU A 220 10.10 5.24 -2.34
CA LEU A 220 9.48 6.52 -2.74
C LEU A 220 8.68 6.45 -4.05
N SER A 221 8.61 5.29 -4.72
CA SER A 221 7.99 5.16 -6.05
C SER A 221 6.51 5.57 -6.09
N VAL A 222 5.78 5.42 -4.98
CA VAL A 222 4.37 5.85 -4.86
C VAL A 222 4.19 7.34 -5.16
N LEU A 223 5.21 8.16 -4.90
CA LEU A 223 5.16 9.59 -5.14
C LEU A 223 4.97 9.89 -6.63
N GLY A 224 5.52 9.03 -7.49
CA GLY A 224 5.37 9.11 -8.95
C GLY A 224 4.07 8.54 -9.51
N GLY A 225 3.14 8.09 -8.66
CA GLY A 225 1.84 7.55 -9.08
C GLY A 225 0.99 8.56 -9.84
N ASP A 226 0.02 8.05 -10.62
CA ASP A 226 -0.99 8.92 -11.23
C ASP A 226 -1.83 9.65 -10.15
N PRO A 227 -2.59 10.71 -10.50
CA PRO A 227 -3.33 11.49 -9.51
C PRO A 227 -4.31 10.68 -8.65
N ASP A 228 -4.93 9.64 -9.20
CA ASP A 228 -5.90 8.81 -8.48
C ASP A 228 -5.18 7.83 -7.54
N GLU A 229 -4.03 7.29 -7.97
CA GLU A 229 -3.13 6.51 -7.12
C GLU A 229 -2.56 7.32 -5.97
N TYR A 230 -2.09 8.53 -6.26
CA TYR A 230 -1.54 9.43 -5.25
C TYR A 230 -2.60 9.86 -4.22
N ALA A 231 -3.83 10.15 -4.67
CA ALA A 231 -4.94 10.45 -3.78
C ALA A 231 -5.29 9.27 -2.85
N ARG A 232 -5.28 8.04 -3.38
CA ARG A 232 -5.48 6.82 -2.58
C ARG A 232 -4.35 6.64 -1.56
N TYR A 233 -3.11 6.89 -1.96
CA TYR A 233 -1.95 6.88 -1.06
C TYR A 233 -2.14 7.86 0.11
N ILE A 234 -2.45 9.13 -0.15
CA ILE A 234 -2.66 10.13 0.91
C ILE A 234 -3.81 9.70 1.83
N ALA A 235 -4.93 9.23 1.26
CA ALA A 235 -6.07 8.78 2.04
C ALA A 235 -5.73 7.58 2.94
N ALA A 236 -4.89 6.66 2.47
CA ALA A 236 -4.40 5.53 3.26
C ALA A 236 -3.45 6.00 4.38
N VAL A 237 -2.49 6.88 4.08
CA VAL A 237 -1.62 7.49 5.11
C VAL A 237 -2.45 8.24 6.16
N ARG A 238 -3.51 8.96 5.77
CA ARG A 238 -4.39 9.63 6.75
C ARG A 238 -5.01 8.64 7.72
N LYS A 239 -5.36 7.43 7.27
CA LYS A 239 -5.93 6.37 8.10
C LYS A 239 -4.89 5.78 9.07
N ASP A 240 -3.64 5.63 8.66
CA ASP A 240 -2.55 5.18 9.56
C ASP A 240 -2.44 6.12 10.77
N TYR A 241 -2.62 7.42 10.54
CA TYR A 241 -2.58 8.46 11.56
C TYR A 241 -3.98 8.89 12.04
N ALA A 242 -5.02 8.05 11.96
CA ALA A 242 -6.38 8.41 12.37
C ALA A 242 -6.49 8.83 13.85
N HIS A 243 -5.52 8.45 14.68
CA HIS A 243 -5.40 8.83 16.08
C HIS A 243 -4.85 10.26 16.29
N VAL A 244 -4.21 10.86 15.27
CA VAL A 244 -3.68 12.23 15.30
C VAL A 244 -4.77 13.20 14.84
N GLY A 245 -4.93 14.32 15.53
CA GLY A 245 -5.90 15.35 15.15
C GLY A 245 -5.59 16.00 13.80
N ASP A 246 -6.62 16.44 13.07
CA ASP A 246 -6.46 16.89 11.67
C ASP A 246 -5.47 18.04 11.49
N ALA A 247 -5.43 19.00 12.43
CA ALA A 247 -4.49 20.11 12.37
C ALA A 247 -3.03 19.65 12.54
N ASP A 248 -2.77 18.76 13.49
CA ASP A 248 -1.44 18.21 13.74
C ASP A 248 -1.00 17.29 12.60
N PHE A 249 -1.92 16.48 12.06
CA PHE A 249 -1.66 15.66 10.89
C PHE A 249 -1.32 16.52 9.67
N ALA A 250 -2.10 17.56 9.37
CA ALA A 250 -1.83 18.44 8.24
C ALA A 250 -0.47 19.15 8.38
N ALA A 251 -0.13 19.64 9.58
CA ALA A 251 1.17 20.24 9.85
C ALA A 251 2.32 19.24 9.68
N GLY A 252 2.17 18.03 10.23
CA GLY A 252 3.14 16.94 10.12
C GLY A 252 3.34 16.48 8.67
N ARG A 253 2.24 16.27 7.92
CA ARG A 253 2.27 15.89 6.51
C ARG A 253 2.95 16.94 5.66
N ALA A 254 2.62 18.23 5.85
CA ALA A 254 3.29 19.31 5.14
C ALA A 254 4.79 19.38 5.46
N ALA A 255 5.21 19.03 6.69
CA ALA A 255 6.63 18.95 7.04
C ALA A 255 7.35 17.77 6.35
N VAL A 256 6.70 16.61 6.24
CA VAL A 256 7.21 15.46 5.47
C VAL A 256 7.35 15.81 3.99
N VAL A 257 6.32 16.39 3.38
CA VAL A 257 6.34 16.80 1.96
C VAL A 257 7.46 17.79 1.68
N ARG A 258 7.67 18.80 2.55
CA ARG A 258 8.79 19.74 2.40
C ARG A 258 10.14 19.04 2.47
N ARG A 259 10.32 18.11 3.42
CA ARG A 259 11.57 17.34 3.55
C ARG A 259 11.84 16.49 2.30
N LEU A 260 10.82 15.86 1.73
CA LEU A 260 10.94 15.11 0.48
C LEU A 260 11.33 16.03 -0.68
N LEU A 261 10.73 17.22 -0.78
CA LEU A 261 11.09 18.21 -1.80
C LEU A 261 12.51 18.81 -1.61
N GLU A 262 13.10 18.67 -0.42
CA GLU A 262 14.50 19.04 -0.14
C GLU A 262 15.50 17.93 -0.48
N LEU A 263 15.05 16.72 -0.84
CA LEU A 263 15.94 15.68 -1.35
C LEU A 263 16.45 16.07 -2.74
N ASP A 264 17.77 16.15 -2.87
CA ASP A 264 18.46 16.45 -4.12
C ASP A 264 19.55 15.40 -4.39
N PRO A 265 19.29 14.43 -5.28
CA PRO A 265 18.05 14.25 -6.04
C PRO A 265 16.96 13.53 -5.22
N LEU A 266 15.67 13.70 -5.58
CA LEU A 266 14.55 12.94 -5.00
C LEU A 266 14.54 11.46 -5.42
N PHE A 267 14.92 11.18 -6.67
CA PHE A 267 15.18 9.83 -7.17
C PHE A 267 16.63 9.76 -7.64
N HIS A 268 17.34 8.67 -7.38
CA HIS A 268 18.77 8.54 -7.58
C HIS A 268 19.12 7.92 -8.93
N THR A 269 18.51 6.77 -9.25
CA THR A 269 18.77 6.03 -10.49
C THR A 269 18.18 6.73 -11.72
N GLY A 270 18.79 6.52 -12.89
CA GLY A 270 18.29 7.09 -14.14
C GLY A 270 16.87 6.61 -14.46
N ARG A 271 16.60 5.32 -14.26
CA ARG A 271 15.30 4.71 -14.54
C ARG A 271 14.20 5.23 -13.62
N ALA A 272 14.47 5.38 -12.31
CA ALA A 272 13.49 5.97 -11.39
C ALA A 272 13.16 7.42 -11.74
N LYS A 273 14.17 8.22 -12.13
CA LYS A 273 13.94 9.61 -12.58
C LYS A 273 13.03 9.68 -13.79
N GLU A 274 13.27 8.83 -14.79
CA GLU A 274 12.45 8.77 -16.01
C GLU A 274 11.01 8.34 -15.72
N LEU A 275 10.81 7.42 -14.79
CA LEU A 275 9.49 6.88 -14.47
C LEU A 275 8.66 7.82 -13.58
N TRP A 276 9.28 8.44 -12.57
CA TRP A 276 8.53 8.96 -11.42
C TRP A 276 8.81 10.41 -11.06
N LEU A 277 9.94 11.00 -11.45
CA LEU A 277 10.38 12.30 -10.91
C LEU A 277 9.38 13.43 -11.21
N ASP A 278 8.96 13.58 -12.47
CA ASP A 278 8.06 14.66 -12.88
C ASP A 278 6.68 14.52 -12.23
N ALA A 279 6.18 13.29 -12.08
CA ALA A 279 4.93 13.02 -11.38
C ALA A 279 5.04 13.30 -9.88
N ALA A 280 6.10 12.81 -9.24
CA ALA A 280 6.37 13.05 -7.82
C ALA A 280 6.48 14.52 -7.48
N GLN A 281 7.19 15.32 -8.30
CA GLN A 281 7.28 16.76 -8.06
C GLN A 281 5.92 17.46 -8.17
N ARG A 282 5.08 17.09 -9.14
CA ARG A 282 3.73 17.66 -9.27
C ARG A 282 2.85 17.27 -8.08
N ASN A 283 2.86 16.00 -7.72
CA ASN A 283 2.06 15.44 -6.63
C ASN A 283 2.43 16.06 -5.28
N LEU A 284 3.72 16.11 -4.94
CA LEU A 284 4.21 16.72 -3.69
C LEU A 284 3.93 18.22 -3.60
N LYS A 285 4.16 18.97 -4.69
CA LYS A 285 3.87 20.43 -4.71
C LYS A 285 2.37 20.69 -4.55
N GLY A 286 1.53 19.87 -5.19
CA GLY A 286 0.08 19.96 -5.07
C GLY A 286 -0.48 19.73 -3.67
N GLU A 287 0.25 19.06 -2.77
CA GLU A 287 -0.14 18.94 -1.35
C GLU A 287 0.10 20.21 -0.53
N LEU A 288 0.94 21.14 -1.01
CA LEU A 288 1.29 22.37 -0.30
C LEU A 288 0.50 23.59 -0.77
N GLU A 289 -0.29 23.46 -1.85
CA GLU A 289 -1.18 24.48 -2.41
C GLU A 289 -2.57 24.44 -1.76
#